data_AF-A0A946GHI5-F1
#
_entry.id   AF-A0A946GHI5-F1
#
_cell.length_a   1.000
_cell.length_b   1.000
_cell.length_c   1.000
_cell.angle_alpha   90.00
_cell.angle_beta   90.00
_cell.angle_gamma   90.00
#
_symmetry.space_group_name_H-M   'P 1'
#
loop_
_entity.id
_entity.type
_entity.pdbx_description
1 polymer ?
#
loop_
_entity_poly.entity_id
_entity_poly.type
_entity_poly.pdbx_seq_one_letter_code
_entity_poly.pdbx_strand_id
1 'polypeptide(L)'
;MSLNDLDEDVLAQFTADVGGAADELVRLFADETRQRITRMMQADDNTKDAHSLKSTAATYGMSGLARAADALETACTDGDDKRASEHLIEIETGVEEALKGLLNTLARSAN
;
A
#
# COMPACT_ATOMS: atom_id res chain seq x y z
N MET A 1 9.01 -4.36 -9.40
CA MET A 1 7.69 -5.06 -9.37
C MET A 1 6.62 -4.01 -9.68
N SER A 2 5.40 -4.35 -10.13
CA SER A 2 4.38 -3.32 -10.36
C SER A 2 3.63 -3.03 -9.05
N LEU A 3 3.69 -1.80 -8.54
CA LEU A 3 2.92 -1.40 -7.36
C LEU A 3 1.41 -1.24 -7.66
N ASN A 4 1.06 -1.10 -8.94
CA ASN A 4 -0.29 -0.81 -9.41
C ASN A 4 -1.18 -2.05 -9.51
N ASP A 5 -0.65 -3.23 -9.17
CA ASP A 5 -1.40 -4.48 -9.27
C ASP A 5 -2.51 -4.49 -8.21
N LEU A 6 -3.76 -4.51 -8.66
CA LEU A 6 -4.95 -4.59 -7.82
C LEU A 6 -5.56 -5.99 -7.86
N ASP A 7 -5.99 -6.47 -6.70
CA ASP A 7 -6.84 -7.63 -6.53
C ASP A 7 -8.29 -7.15 -6.51
N GLU A 8 -8.95 -7.27 -7.66
CA GLU A 8 -10.32 -6.78 -7.85
C GLU A 8 -11.34 -7.56 -7.02
N ASP A 9 -11.10 -8.85 -6.73
CA ASP A 9 -11.99 -9.67 -5.90
C ASP A 9 -11.96 -9.19 -4.44
N VAL A 10 -10.76 -8.89 -3.91
CA VAL A 10 -10.61 -8.30 -2.57
C VAL A 10 -11.27 -6.93 -2.50
N LEU A 11 -11.07 -6.08 -3.51
CA LEU A 11 -11.68 -4.75 -3.55
C LEU A 11 -13.21 -4.84 -3.65
N ALA A 12 -13.74 -5.78 -4.44
CA ALA A 12 -15.18 -6.04 -4.53
C ALA A 12 -15.75 -6.53 -3.18
N GLN A 13 -15.06 -7.43 -2.49
CA GLN A 13 -15.48 -7.87 -1.16
C GLN A 13 -15.44 -6.72 -0.14
N PHE A 14 -14.37 -5.92 -0.13
CA PHE A 14 -14.26 -4.75 0.74
C PHE A 14 -15.43 -3.79 0.54
N THR A 15 -15.73 -3.44 -0.72
CA THR A 15 -16.85 -2.55 -1.04
C THR A 15 -18.21 -3.14 -0.66
N ALA A 16 -18.40 -4.46 -0.80
CA ALA A 16 -19.60 -5.14 -0.34
C ALA A 16 -19.75 -5.11 1.19
N ASP A 17 -18.65 -5.26 1.93
CA ASP A 17 -18.66 -5.31 3.40
C ASP A 17 -18.92 -3.94 4.04
N VAL A 18 -18.33 -2.88 3.50
CA VAL A 18 -18.42 -1.51 4.08
C VAL A 18 -19.50 -0.64 3.40
N GLY A 19 -20.00 -1.06 2.24
CA GLY A 19 -21.05 -0.38 1.49
C GLY A 19 -20.72 1.08 1.17
N GLY A 20 -21.65 1.99 1.49
CA GLY A 20 -21.54 3.41 1.16
C GLY A 20 -20.36 4.15 1.78
N ALA A 21 -19.66 3.56 2.76
CA ALA A 21 -18.47 4.14 3.36
C ALA A 21 -17.18 3.88 2.56
N ALA A 22 -17.22 3.07 1.49
CA ALA A 22 -16.01 2.61 0.80
C ALA A 22 -15.16 3.75 0.24
N ASP A 23 -15.75 4.78 -0.37
CA ASP A 23 -15.03 5.93 -0.93
C ASP A 23 -14.27 6.71 0.16
N GLU A 24 -14.93 6.99 1.29
CA GLU A 24 -14.30 7.68 2.41
C GLU A 24 -13.14 6.87 2.99
N LEU A 25 -13.34 5.56 3.21
CA LEU A 25 -12.33 4.67 3.78
C LEU A 25 -11.11 4.50 2.86
N VAL A 26 -11.31 4.44 1.54
CA VAL A 26 -10.20 4.35 0.58
C VAL A 26 -9.40 5.66 0.52
N ARG A 27 -10.09 6.81 0.59
CA ARG A 27 -9.40 8.12 0.67
C ARG A 27 -8.59 8.27 1.95
N LEU A 28 -9.17 7.88 3.08
CA LEU A 28 -8.47 7.87 4.37
C LEU A 28 -7.22 6.99 4.31
N PHE A 29 -7.36 5.77 3.78
CA PHE A 29 -6.23 4.87 3.57
C PHE A 29 -5.15 5.48 2.66
N ALA A 30 -5.52 6.14 1.58
CA ALA A 30 -4.56 6.80 0.69
C ALA A 30 -3.76 7.89 1.41
N ASP A 31 -4.43 8.72 2.21
CA ASP A 31 -3.79 9.79 2.97
C ASP A 31 -2.89 9.24 4.08
N GLU A 32 -3.35 8.23 4.83
CA GLU A 32 -2.55 7.55 5.84
C GLU A 32 -1.32 6.86 5.23
N THR A 33 -1.46 6.26 4.05
CA THR A 33 -0.37 5.61 3.33
C THR A 33 0.70 6.61 2.92
N ARG A 34 0.32 7.78 2.39
CA ARG A 34 1.25 8.87 2.05
C ARG A 34 2.04 9.34 3.28
N GLN A 35 1.33 9.59 4.39
CA GLN A 35 1.96 10.00 5.63
C GLN A 35 2.90 8.93 6.19
N ARG A 36 2.51 7.65 6.10
CA ARG A 36 3.34 6.53 6.54
C ARG A 36 4.63 6.46 5.73
N ILE A 37 4.58 6.53 4.41
CA ILE A 37 5.77 6.47 3.56
C ILE A 37 6.71 7.65 3.86
N THR A 38 6.16 8.85 4.05
CA THR A 38 6.98 10.01 4.45
C THR A 38 7.69 9.78 5.78
N ARG A 39 7.03 9.15 6.77
CA ARG A 39 7.68 8.77 8.04
C ARG A 39 8.74 7.69 7.84
N MET A 40 8.47 6.68 7.02
CA MET A 40 9.38 5.57 6.75
C MET A 40 10.70 6.04 6.10
N MET A 41 10.62 7.04 5.21
CA MET A 41 11.79 7.67 4.57
C MET A 41 12.77 8.34 5.56
N GLN A 42 12.33 8.60 6.79
CA GLN A 42 13.12 9.26 7.83
C GLN A 42 13.46 8.33 9.01
N ALA A 43 13.03 7.07 8.95
CA ALA A 43 13.20 6.10 10.03
C ALA A 43 14.43 5.21 9.80
N ASP A 44 15.12 4.87 10.89
CA ASP A 44 16.28 3.96 10.87
C ASP A 44 15.86 2.48 10.78
N ASP A 45 14.67 2.14 11.30
CA ASP A 45 14.10 0.79 11.22
C ASP A 45 12.64 0.87 10.75
N ASN A 46 12.38 0.25 9.60
CA ASN A 46 11.08 0.23 8.95
C ASN A 46 10.33 -1.09 9.10
N THR A 47 10.83 -2.07 9.85
CA THR A 47 10.25 -3.42 9.94
C THR A 47 8.76 -3.38 10.32
N LYS A 48 8.40 -2.61 11.34
CA LYS A 48 7.00 -2.50 11.82
C LYS A 48 6.09 -1.73 10.88
N ASP A 49 6.59 -0.63 10.30
CA ASP A 49 5.80 0.18 9.37
C ASP A 49 5.60 -0.58 8.05
N ALA A 50 6.60 -1.35 7.59
CA ALA A 50 6.52 -2.24 6.43
C ALA A 50 5.51 -3.37 6.65
N HIS A 51 5.56 -4.06 7.80
CA HIS A 51 4.56 -5.06 8.17
C HIS A 51 3.14 -4.48 8.17
N SER A 52 2.98 -3.31 8.79
CA SER A 52 1.69 -2.64 8.87
C SER A 52 1.21 -2.22 7.48
N LEU A 53 2.12 -1.71 6.62
CA LEU A 53 1.80 -1.29 5.25
C LEU A 53 1.35 -2.48 4.40
N LYS A 54 2.04 -3.62 4.52
CA LYS A 54 1.67 -4.88 3.86
C LYS A 54 0.24 -5.28 4.19
N SER A 55 -0.09 -5.36 5.47
CA SER A 55 -1.42 -5.79 5.92
C SER A 55 -2.52 -4.82 5.47
N THR A 56 -2.28 -3.51 5.59
CA THR A 56 -3.26 -2.52 5.15
C THR A 56 -3.43 -2.53 3.64
N ALA A 57 -2.34 -2.57 2.86
CA ALA A 57 -2.41 -2.65 1.40
C ALA A 57 -3.18 -3.89 0.92
N ALA A 58 -2.95 -5.04 1.56
CA ALA A 58 -3.70 -6.26 1.27
C ALA A 58 -5.21 -6.12 1.55
N THR A 59 -5.60 -5.40 2.61
CA THR A 59 -7.01 -5.15 2.95
C THR A 59 -7.75 -4.37 1.86
N TYR A 60 -7.06 -3.43 1.21
CA TYR A 60 -7.61 -2.60 0.14
C TYR A 60 -7.35 -3.19 -1.26
N GLY A 61 -6.93 -4.46 -1.35
CA GLY A 61 -6.67 -5.13 -2.62
C GLY A 61 -5.44 -4.62 -3.37
N MET A 62 -4.58 -3.80 -2.77
CA MET A 62 -3.35 -3.30 -3.41
C MET A 62 -2.24 -4.35 -3.37
N SER A 63 -2.42 -5.45 -4.11
CA SER A 63 -1.52 -6.61 -4.11
C SER A 63 -0.07 -6.25 -4.49
N GLY A 64 0.14 -5.30 -5.41
CA GLY A 64 1.45 -4.81 -5.78
C GLY A 64 2.18 -4.12 -4.63
N LEU A 65 1.50 -3.17 -3.98
CA LEU A 65 2.02 -2.47 -2.79
C LEU A 65 2.25 -3.43 -1.62
N ALA A 66 1.34 -4.38 -1.39
CA ALA A 66 1.47 -5.36 -0.32
C ALA A 66 2.73 -6.23 -0.49
N ARG A 67 2.99 -6.72 -1.70
CA ARG A 67 4.22 -7.48 -2.00
C ARG A 67 5.48 -6.62 -1.84
N ALA A 68 5.44 -5.34 -2.22
CA ALA A 68 6.60 -4.46 -2.09
C ALA A 68 6.92 -4.18 -0.62
N ALA A 69 5.89 -3.97 0.20
CA ALA A 69 6.01 -3.85 1.64
C ALA A 69 6.54 -5.14 2.29
N ASP A 70 6.15 -6.31 1.80
CA ASP A 70 6.70 -7.61 2.26
C ASP A 70 8.19 -7.77 1.94
N ALA A 71 8.61 -7.35 0.74
CA ALA A 71 10.01 -7.35 0.35
C ALA A 71 10.85 -6.39 1.22
N LEU A 72 10.30 -5.20 1.52
CA LEU A 72 10.92 -4.25 2.46
C LEU A 72 11.03 -4.84 3.88
N GLU A 73 9.95 -5.39 4.42
CA GLU A 73 9.92 -6.02 5.75
C GLU A 73 10.97 -7.14 5.86
N THR A 74 11.07 -7.97 4.82
CA THR A 74 12.06 -9.05 4.75
C THR A 74 13.48 -8.49 4.75
N ALA A 75 13.78 -7.48 3.92
CA ALA A 75 15.10 -6.86 3.87
C ALA A 75 15.49 -6.20 5.21
N CYS A 76 14.55 -5.52 5.88
CA CYS A 76 14.78 -4.98 7.22
C CYS A 76 15.04 -6.08 8.26
N THR A 77 14.28 -7.18 8.21
CA THR A 77 14.43 -8.32 9.13
C THR A 77 15.78 -9.02 8.95
N ASP A 78 16.25 -9.12 7.71
CA ASP A 78 17.53 -9.73 7.35
C ASP A 78 18.73 -8.82 7.65
N GLY A 79 18.50 -7.54 7.99
CA GLY A 79 19.55 -6.54 8.19
C GLY A 79 20.25 -6.11 6.90
N ASP A 80 19.59 -6.25 5.75
CA ASP A 80 20.11 -5.80 4.45
C ASP A 80 19.67 -4.35 4.18
N ASP A 81 20.35 -3.40 4.82
CA ASP A 81 20.06 -1.97 4.76
C ASP A 81 20.01 -1.42 3.33
N LYS A 82 20.86 -1.97 2.45
CA LYS A 82 20.93 -1.57 1.05
C LYS A 82 19.64 -1.96 0.32
N ARG A 83 19.22 -3.22 0.43
CA ARG A 83 17.99 -3.69 -0.21
C ARG A 83 16.74 -3.06 0.41
N ALA A 84 16.74 -2.85 1.73
CA ALA A 84 15.67 -2.13 2.41
C ALA A 84 15.53 -0.71 1.83
N SER A 85 16.65 0.00 1.66
CA SER A 85 16.65 1.34 1.05
C SER A 85 16.15 1.33 -0.40
N GLU A 86 16.57 0.35 -1.21
CA GLU A 86 16.12 0.20 -2.60
C GLU A 86 14.60 -0.03 -2.69
N HIS A 87 14.06 -0.92 -1.85
CA HIS A 87 12.61 -1.19 -1.80
C HIS A 87 11.80 0.01 -1.30
N LEU A 88 12.31 0.73 -0.31
CA LEU A 88 11.64 1.91 0.21
C LEU A 88 11.57 3.04 -0.85
N ILE A 89 12.64 3.24 -1.63
CA ILE A 89 12.64 4.18 -2.76
C ILE A 89 11.65 3.75 -3.84
N GLU A 90 11.60 2.45 -4.19
CA GLU A 90 10.62 1.92 -5.14
C GLU A 90 9.18 2.23 -4.69
N ILE A 91 8.88 2.00 -3.41
CA ILE A 91 7.59 2.31 -2.80
C ILE A 91 7.30 3.81 -2.86
N GLU A 92 8.23 4.66 -2.42
CA GLU A 92 8.04 6.11 -2.38
C GLU A 92 7.77 6.70 -3.76
N THR A 93 8.52 6.27 -4.77
CA THR A 93 8.40 6.81 -6.13
C THR A 93 7.14 6.33 -6.84
N GLY A 94 6.65 5.13 -6.53
CA GLY A 94 5.51 4.53 -7.25
C GLY A 94 4.16 4.59 -6.52
N VAL A 95 4.13 4.90 -5.21
CA VAL A 95 2.89 4.80 -4.42
C VAL A 95 1.77 5.72 -4.92
N GLU A 96 2.11 6.92 -5.38
CA GLU A 96 1.09 7.90 -5.78
C GLU A 96 0.30 7.42 -7.01
N GLU A 97 0.97 6.80 -7.97
CA GLU A 97 0.30 6.21 -9.13
C GLU A 97 -0.54 4.99 -8.74
N ALA A 98 -0.07 4.18 -7.79
CA ALA A 98 -0.84 3.04 -7.29
C ALA A 98 -2.12 3.49 -6.56
N LEU A 99 -2.04 4.52 -5.72
CA LEU A 99 -3.19 5.10 -5.02
C LEU A 99 -4.20 5.73 -5.98
N LYS A 100 -3.72 6.45 -7.02
CA LYS A 100 -4.59 6.95 -8.09
C LYS A 100 -5.29 5.80 -8.83
N GLY A 101 -4.59 4.70 -9.09
CA GLY A 101 -5.16 3.49 -9.66
C GLY A 101 -6.32 2.96 -8.82
N LEU A 102 -6.11 2.78 -7.52
CA LEU A 102 -7.14 2.34 -6.58
C LEU A 102 -8.38 3.26 -6.57
N LEU A 103 -8.17 4.57 -6.43
CA LEU A 103 -9.24 5.57 -6.40
C LEU A 103 -10.05 5.58 -7.71
N ASN A 104 -9.37 5.47 -8.85
CA ASN A 104 -10.03 5.41 -10.16
C ASN A 104 -10.84 4.11 -10.34
N THR A 105 -10.34 2.97 -9.86
CA THR A 105 -11.08 1.71 -9.90
C THR A 105 -12.33 1.80 -9.06
N LEU A 106 -12.24 2.31 -7.83
CA LEU A 106 -13.39 2.48 -6.94
C LEU A 106 -14.46 3.40 -7.54
N ALA A 107 -14.06 4.52 -8.15
CA ALA A 107 -14.98 5.45 -8.81
C ALA A 107 -15.71 4.83 -10.02
N ARG A 108 -15.11 3.84 -10.69
CA ARG A 108 -15.76 3.09 -11.78
C ARG A 108 -16.77 2.08 -11.27
N SER A 109 -16.48 1.43 -10.14
CA SER A 109 -17.36 0.42 -9.52
C SER A 109 -18.63 1.00 -8.88
N ALA A 110 -18.65 2.32 -8.64
CA ALA A 110 -19.78 3.02 -8.03
C ALA A 110 -20.85 3.51 -9.04
N ASN A 111 -20.59 3.39 -10.36
CA ASN A 111 -21.52 3.73 -11.45
C ASN A 111 -22.12 2.48 -12.08
#